data_AF-I5AWK3-F1
#
_entry.id   AF-I5AWK3-F1
#
_cell.length_a   1.000
_cell.length_b   1.000
_cell.length_c   1.000
_cell.angle_alpha   90.00
_cell.angle_beta   90.00
_cell.angle_gamma   90.00
#
_symmetry.space_group_name_H-M   'P 1'
#
loop_
_entity.id
_entity.type
_entity.pdbx_description
1 polymer ?
#
loop_
_entity_poly.entity_id
_entity_poly.type
_entity_poly.pdbx_seq_one_letter_code
_entity_poly.pdbx_strand_id
1 'polypeptide(L)'
;MSIDRNHVTEVFKNYTAAYDLSDPKVLLKVEHTYRVAEFCDRIAGSLLLSEEDIDFAWLSGMLHDIGRFEQLRRYHTFMDKYSVNHAELSADLLFQDRLIRRFVEAGCIDEGMMEMVIRYHNVYALPENLSDRERMFCDILRDADKVDILRVNCETPRTEIYDLPEDAFTNSKITEAVYSDIMNERNVDRRNSSTGIDYILGHIGFVYGLVYAESFRLVKEQGYLDELLSFRSRQPDTVRKMDLIRQKVEGYVQGNL
;
A
#
# COMPACT_ATOMS: atom_id res chain seq x y z
N MET A 1 17.40 -13.65 -16.02
CA MET A 1 16.46 -14.53 -16.77
C MET A 1 15.09 -13.89 -16.65
N SER A 2 14.28 -13.81 -17.71
CA SER A 2 13.00 -13.07 -17.66
C SER A 2 11.91 -13.90 -16.97
N ILE A 3 11.08 -13.23 -16.18
CA ILE A 3 9.96 -13.83 -15.46
C ILE A 3 8.81 -14.08 -16.45
N ASP A 4 8.26 -15.29 -16.48
CA ASP A 4 7.04 -15.57 -17.25
C ASP A 4 5.82 -14.95 -16.55
N ARG A 5 5.51 -13.70 -16.92
CA ARG A 5 4.39 -12.94 -16.34
C ARG A 5 3.03 -13.59 -16.57
N ASN A 6 2.85 -14.33 -17.67
CA ASN A 6 1.61 -15.03 -17.95
C ASN A 6 1.43 -16.19 -16.97
N HIS A 7 2.48 -16.98 -16.76
CA HIS A 7 2.49 -18.06 -15.77
C HIS A 7 2.23 -17.53 -14.36
N VAL A 8 2.93 -16.48 -13.94
CA VAL A 8 2.72 -15.85 -12.61
C VAL A 8 1.27 -15.39 -12.43
N THR A 9 0.70 -14.74 -13.45
CA THR A 9 -0.70 -14.28 -13.44
C THR A 9 -1.69 -15.44 -13.35
N GLU A 10 -1.47 -16.51 -14.12
CA GLU A 10 -2.32 -17.70 -14.08
C GLU A 10 -2.24 -18.41 -12.73
N VAL A 11 -1.04 -18.54 -12.15
CA VAL A 11 -0.83 -19.14 -10.83
C VAL A 11 -1.50 -18.30 -9.74
N PHE A 12 -1.40 -16.97 -9.80
CA PHE A 12 -2.07 -16.08 -8.86
C PHE A 12 -3.60 -16.19 -8.95
N LYS A 13 -4.14 -16.22 -10.17
CA LYS A 13 -5.57 -16.45 -10.41
C LYS A 13 -6.04 -17.79 -9.84
N ASN A 14 -5.27 -18.85 -10.06
CA ASN A 14 -5.58 -20.18 -9.53
C ASN A 14 -5.44 -20.25 -8.00
N TYR A 15 -4.51 -19.48 -7.41
CA TYR A 15 -4.38 -19.35 -5.96
C TYR A 15 -5.61 -18.66 -5.36
N THR A 16 -6.05 -17.54 -5.95
CA THR A 16 -7.18 -16.75 -5.44
C THR A 16 -8.54 -17.41 -5.68
N ALA A 17 -8.66 -18.28 -6.68
CA ALA A 17 -9.85 -19.10 -6.94
C ALA A 17 -10.17 -20.10 -5.81
N ALA A 18 -9.24 -20.37 -4.90
CA ALA A 18 -9.50 -21.19 -3.71
C ALA A 18 -10.25 -20.43 -2.59
N TYR A 19 -10.46 -19.12 -2.77
CA TYR A 19 -11.18 -18.25 -1.84
C TYR A 19 -12.53 -17.82 -2.44
N ASP A 20 -13.42 -17.28 -1.61
CA ASP A 20 -14.73 -16.82 -2.05
C ASP A 20 -14.61 -15.52 -2.86
N LEU A 21 -14.59 -15.63 -4.19
CA LEU A 21 -14.56 -14.49 -5.10
C LEU A 21 -15.87 -13.67 -5.10
N SER A 22 -16.92 -14.11 -4.40
CA SER A 22 -18.09 -13.27 -4.16
C SER A 22 -17.93 -12.35 -2.95
N ASP A 23 -16.94 -12.59 -2.10
CA ASP A 23 -16.57 -11.69 -1.00
C ASP A 23 -15.89 -10.44 -1.58
N PRO A 24 -16.48 -9.24 -1.41
CA PRO A 24 -15.88 -8.00 -1.88
C PRO A 24 -14.46 -7.77 -1.36
N LYS A 25 -14.11 -8.26 -0.16
CA LYS A 25 -12.76 -8.15 0.42
C LYS A 25 -11.73 -8.95 -0.36
N VAL A 26 -12.12 -10.12 -0.88
CA VAL A 26 -11.25 -10.96 -1.71
C VAL A 26 -11.04 -10.26 -3.06
N LEU A 27 -12.12 -9.84 -3.73
CA LEU A 27 -12.04 -9.15 -5.02
C LEU A 27 -11.19 -7.88 -4.95
N LEU A 28 -11.41 -7.05 -3.92
CA LEU A 28 -10.63 -5.85 -3.67
C LEU A 28 -9.12 -6.15 -3.62
N LYS A 29 -8.72 -7.24 -2.94
CA LYS A 29 -7.32 -7.63 -2.84
C LYS A 29 -6.75 -8.26 -4.12
N VAL A 30 -7.57 -8.93 -4.91
CA VAL A 30 -7.17 -9.38 -6.26
C VAL A 30 -6.86 -8.19 -7.16
N GLU A 31 -7.79 -7.22 -7.24
CA GLU A 31 -7.61 -6.02 -8.06
C GLU A 31 -6.42 -5.17 -7.60
N HIS A 32 -6.29 -4.98 -6.28
CA HIS A 32 -5.17 -4.29 -5.67
C HIS A 32 -3.83 -4.92 -6.07
N THR A 33 -3.73 -6.25 -6.02
CA THR A 33 -2.48 -6.97 -6.36
C THR A 33 -2.03 -6.68 -7.80
N TYR A 34 -2.96 -6.75 -8.77
CA TYR A 34 -2.62 -6.46 -10.17
C TYR A 34 -2.20 -5.00 -10.36
N ARG A 35 -2.89 -4.06 -9.73
CA ARG A 35 -2.58 -2.62 -9.83
C ARG A 35 -1.24 -2.28 -9.20
N VAL A 36 -0.93 -2.84 -8.03
CA VAL A 36 0.38 -2.65 -7.39
C VAL A 36 1.49 -3.21 -8.27
N ALA A 37 1.31 -4.38 -8.90
CA ALA A 37 2.28 -4.92 -9.85
C ALA A 37 2.50 -3.99 -11.05
N GLU A 38 1.44 -3.45 -11.64
CA GLU A 38 1.52 -2.46 -12.73
C GLU A 38 2.24 -1.17 -12.30
N PHE A 39 2.01 -0.68 -11.08
CA PHE A 39 2.72 0.50 -10.57
C PHE A 39 4.19 0.21 -10.28
N CYS A 40 4.52 -0.97 -9.75
CA CYS A 40 5.91 -1.39 -9.58
C CYS A 40 6.64 -1.40 -10.94
N ASP A 41 6.01 -1.94 -11.98
CA ASP A 41 6.55 -1.96 -13.34
C ASP A 41 6.79 -0.55 -13.89
N ARG A 42 5.79 0.33 -13.79
CA ARG A 42 5.89 1.73 -14.24
C ARG A 42 6.98 2.51 -13.48
N ILE A 43 7.02 2.39 -12.16
CA ILE A 43 8.02 3.08 -11.33
C ILE A 43 9.41 2.57 -11.70
N ALA A 44 9.63 1.24 -11.74
CA ALA A 44 10.91 0.65 -12.13
C ALA A 44 11.34 1.07 -13.56
N GLY A 45 10.40 1.11 -14.51
CA GLY A 45 10.65 1.58 -15.87
C GLY A 45 11.06 3.05 -15.92
N SER A 46 10.45 3.92 -15.09
CA SER A 46 10.82 5.34 -14.99
C SER A 46 12.25 5.57 -14.48
N LEU A 47 12.79 4.60 -13.74
CA LEU A 47 14.16 4.60 -13.21
C LEU A 47 15.18 4.01 -14.20
N LEU A 48 14.74 3.61 -15.41
CA LEU A 48 15.57 3.01 -16.45
C LEU A 48 16.31 1.75 -15.98
N LEU A 49 15.66 0.96 -15.11
CA LEU A 49 16.21 -0.30 -14.64
C LEU A 49 16.29 -1.33 -15.78
N SER A 50 17.07 -2.40 -15.56
CA SER A 50 17.13 -3.51 -16.52
C SER A 50 15.78 -4.24 -16.60
N GLU A 51 15.51 -4.94 -17.70
CA GLU A 51 14.28 -5.73 -17.83
C GLU A 51 14.11 -6.75 -16.69
N GLU A 52 15.22 -7.34 -16.22
CA GLU A 52 15.23 -8.26 -15.08
C GLU A 52 14.82 -7.57 -13.78
N ASP A 53 15.28 -6.33 -13.57
CA ASP A 53 14.93 -5.54 -12.40
C ASP A 53 13.47 -5.05 -12.46
N ILE A 54 12.98 -4.69 -13.65
CA ILE A 54 11.57 -4.33 -13.86
C ILE A 54 10.68 -5.55 -13.58
N ASP A 55 11.05 -6.73 -14.09
CA ASP A 55 10.35 -7.98 -13.81
C ASP A 55 10.37 -8.33 -12.31
N PHE A 56 11.50 -8.11 -11.62
CA PHE A 56 11.59 -8.30 -10.17
C PHE A 56 10.64 -7.36 -9.41
N ALA A 57 10.61 -6.07 -9.76
CA ALA A 57 9.70 -5.10 -9.16
C ALA A 57 8.24 -5.50 -9.38
N TRP A 58 7.86 -5.81 -10.63
CA TRP A 58 6.52 -6.28 -10.97
C TRP A 58 6.12 -7.53 -10.17
N LEU A 59 7.02 -8.53 -10.09
CA LEU A 59 6.77 -9.77 -9.34
C LEU A 59 6.59 -9.50 -7.84
N SER A 60 7.36 -8.58 -7.26
CA SER A 60 7.17 -8.19 -5.86
C SER A 60 5.75 -7.64 -5.62
N GLY A 61 5.23 -6.83 -6.54
CA GLY A 61 3.85 -6.34 -6.51
C GLY A 61 2.81 -7.46 -6.63
N MET A 62 3.05 -8.47 -7.46
CA MET A 62 2.16 -9.64 -7.59
C MET A 62 2.10 -10.51 -6.32
N LEU A 63 3.14 -10.47 -5.49
CA LEU A 63 3.31 -11.41 -4.39
C LEU A 63 3.18 -10.79 -2.99
N HIS A 64 3.30 -9.47 -2.85
CA HIS A 64 3.43 -8.80 -1.55
C HIS A 64 2.29 -9.12 -0.56
N ASP A 65 1.06 -9.25 -1.06
CA ASP A 65 -0.15 -9.41 -0.27
C ASP A 65 -0.75 -10.83 -0.34
N ILE A 66 0.00 -11.84 -0.81
CA ILE A 66 -0.50 -13.22 -0.91
C ILE A 66 -0.99 -13.79 0.44
N GLY A 67 -0.42 -13.30 1.54
CA GLY A 67 -0.83 -13.62 2.90
C GLY A 67 -2.17 -13.02 3.32
N ARG A 68 -2.68 -11.96 2.65
CA ARG A 68 -4.00 -11.36 2.96
C ARG A 68 -5.14 -12.35 2.82
N PHE A 69 -5.09 -13.20 1.80
CA PHE A 69 -6.11 -14.20 1.57
C PHE A 69 -6.14 -15.24 2.70
N GLU A 70 -4.97 -15.68 3.17
CA GLU A 70 -4.83 -16.57 4.32
C GLU A 70 -5.21 -15.88 5.64
N GLN A 71 -4.85 -14.61 5.82
CA GLN A 71 -5.24 -13.81 6.97
C GLN A 71 -6.77 -13.71 7.05
N LEU A 72 -7.44 -13.37 5.95
CA LEU A 72 -8.90 -13.27 5.89
C LEU A 72 -9.56 -14.63 6.15
N ARG A 73 -9.04 -15.72 5.57
CA ARG A 73 -9.57 -17.08 5.77
C ARG A 73 -9.45 -17.54 7.23
N ARG A 74 -8.35 -17.20 7.92
CA ARG A 74 -8.07 -17.65 9.30
C ARG A 74 -8.69 -16.75 10.37
N TYR A 75 -8.73 -15.44 10.13
CA TYR A 75 -9.08 -14.44 11.14
C TYR A 75 -10.28 -13.56 10.78
N HIS A 76 -10.80 -13.66 9.55
CA HIS A 76 -11.96 -12.89 9.06
C HIS A 76 -11.77 -11.37 9.10
N THR A 77 -10.53 -10.89 9.13
CA THR A 77 -10.18 -9.46 9.18
C THR A 77 -8.84 -9.20 8.47
N PHE A 78 -8.66 -7.98 7.95
CA PHE A 78 -7.37 -7.47 7.48
C PHE A 78 -6.64 -6.63 8.55
N MET A 79 -7.17 -6.56 9.76
CA MET A 79 -6.56 -5.80 10.85
C MET A 79 -5.42 -6.60 11.50
N ASP A 80 -4.19 -6.29 11.12
CA ASP A 80 -2.99 -6.98 11.62
C ASP A 80 -2.89 -6.99 13.15
N LYS A 81 -3.25 -5.87 13.81
CA LYS A 81 -3.26 -5.73 15.27
C LYS A 81 -4.12 -6.79 15.98
N TYR A 82 -5.18 -7.26 15.34
CA TYR A 82 -6.10 -8.25 15.88
C TYR A 82 -5.91 -9.64 15.27
N SER A 83 -4.91 -9.81 14.38
CA SER A 83 -4.64 -11.05 13.67
C SER A 83 -3.14 -11.32 13.58
N VAL A 84 -2.54 -11.12 12.41
CA VAL A 84 -1.14 -11.38 12.08
C VAL A 84 -0.60 -10.29 11.15
N ASN A 85 0.70 -10.01 11.22
CA ASN A 85 1.35 -9.14 10.24
C ASN A 85 1.27 -9.80 8.84
N HIS A 86 0.55 -9.17 7.93
CA HIS A 86 0.32 -9.71 6.59
C HIS A 86 1.58 -9.79 5.74
N ALA A 87 2.51 -8.83 5.87
CA ALA A 87 3.76 -8.82 5.11
C ALA A 87 4.68 -9.98 5.52
N GLU A 88 4.78 -10.21 6.83
CA GLU A 88 5.49 -11.36 7.38
C GLU A 88 4.83 -12.68 6.96
N LEU A 89 3.50 -12.76 7.02
CA LEU A 89 2.75 -13.94 6.58
C LEU A 89 2.95 -14.21 5.08
N SER A 90 2.91 -13.20 4.22
CA SER A 90 3.20 -13.33 2.79
C SER A 90 4.60 -13.89 2.56
N ALA A 91 5.61 -13.33 3.23
CA ALA A 91 6.99 -13.77 3.13
C ALA A 91 7.15 -15.24 3.61
N ASP A 92 6.54 -15.60 4.74
CA ASP A 92 6.62 -16.95 5.29
C ASP A 92 5.96 -17.98 4.35
N LEU A 93 4.77 -17.69 3.83
CA LEU A 93 4.09 -18.56 2.87
C LEU A 93 4.94 -18.77 1.61
N LEU A 94 5.53 -17.70 1.06
CA LEU A 94 6.32 -17.77 -0.16
C LEU A 94 7.61 -18.56 0.04
N PHE A 95 8.36 -18.29 1.09
CA PHE A 95 9.76 -18.73 1.21
C PHE A 95 9.98 -19.85 2.24
N GLN A 96 9.25 -19.84 3.36
CA GLN A 96 9.32 -20.94 4.34
C GLN A 96 8.47 -22.13 3.87
N ASP A 97 7.22 -21.87 3.46
CA ASP A 97 6.30 -22.91 2.97
C ASP A 97 6.51 -23.25 1.48
N ARG A 98 7.49 -22.59 0.84
CA ARG A 98 7.92 -22.82 -0.56
C ARG A 98 6.82 -22.57 -1.60
N LEU A 99 5.80 -21.76 -1.29
CA LEU A 99 4.75 -21.40 -2.24
C LEU A 99 5.31 -20.70 -3.48
N ILE A 100 6.45 -20.00 -3.36
CA ILE A 100 7.16 -19.33 -4.46
C ILE A 100 7.45 -20.27 -5.64
N ARG A 101 7.61 -21.58 -5.40
CA ARG A 101 7.91 -22.60 -6.42
C ARG A 101 6.77 -22.81 -7.42
N ARG A 102 5.55 -22.37 -7.09
CA ARG A 102 4.45 -22.34 -8.04
C ARG A 102 4.58 -21.19 -9.04
N PHE A 103 5.19 -20.08 -8.62
CA PHE A 103 5.29 -18.85 -9.40
C PHE A 103 6.55 -18.77 -10.24
N VAL A 104 7.69 -19.17 -9.69
CA VAL A 104 8.99 -19.10 -10.36
C VAL A 104 9.88 -20.31 -10.06
N GLU A 105 10.71 -20.66 -11.04
CA GLU A 105 11.72 -21.72 -10.89
C GLU A 105 12.82 -21.31 -9.92
N ALA A 106 13.46 -22.31 -9.30
CA ALA A 106 14.57 -22.07 -8.37
C ALA A 106 15.76 -21.43 -9.08
N GLY A 107 16.32 -20.36 -8.49
CA GLY A 107 17.45 -19.61 -9.06
C GLY A 107 17.07 -18.60 -10.14
N CYS A 108 15.78 -18.44 -10.46
CA CYS A 108 15.31 -17.41 -11.40
C CYS A 108 15.37 -16.00 -10.81
N ILE A 109 15.23 -15.88 -9.48
CA ILE A 109 15.28 -14.62 -8.74
C ILE A 109 16.19 -14.74 -7.52
N ASP A 110 16.65 -13.60 -7.01
CA ASP A 110 17.19 -13.52 -5.66
C ASP A 110 16.05 -13.65 -4.63
N GLU A 111 15.84 -14.87 -4.14
CA GLU A 111 14.77 -15.18 -3.18
C GLU A 111 14.97 -14.49 -1.83
N GLY A 112 16.22 -14.26 -1.40
CA GLY A 112 16.49 -13.57 -0.13
C GLY A 112 16.12 -12.09 -0.21
N MET A 113 16.46 -11.46 -1.33
CA MET A 113 16.06 -10.08 -1.60
C MET A 113 14.54 -9.94 -1.75
N MET A 114 13.87 -10.85 -2.46
CA MET A 114 12.42 -10.82 -2.63
C MET A 114 11.68 -11.03 -1.30
N GLU A 115 12.16 -11.97 -0.48
CA GLU A 115 11.64 -12.21 0.87
C GLU A 115 11.72 -10.96 1.74
N MET A 116 12.86 -10.27 1.73
CA MET A 116 13.08 -9.03 2.46
C MET A 116 12.17 -7.90 1.96
N VAL A 117 12.07 -7.69 0.64
CA VAL A 117 11.22 -6.65 0.03
C VAL A 117 9.77 -6.85 0.44
N ILE A 118 9.26 -8.08 0.36
CA ILE A 118 7.90 -8.42 0.78
C ILE A 118 7.75 -8.25 2.28
N ARG A 119 8.68 -8.74 3.11
CA ARG A 119 8.55 -8.65 4.57
C ARG A 119 8.49 -7.21 5.07
N TYR A 120 9.21 -6.29 4.43
CA TYR A 120 9.29 -4.90 4.86
C TYR A 120 8.33 -3.94 4.14
N HIS A 121 7.40 -4.41 3.32
CA HIS A 121 6.52 -3.49 2.60
C HIS A 121 5.55 -2.72 3.51
N ASN A 122 5.15 -3.27 4.67
CA ASN A 122 4.21 -2.61 5.58
C ASN A 122 4.85 -1.95 6.81
N VAL A 123 6.18 -2.03 7.00
CA VAL A 123 6.82 -1.48 8.21
C VAL A 123 6.78 0.05 8.22
N TYR A 124 6.65 0.66 9.39
CA TYR A 124 6.61 2.12 9.50
C TYR A 124 7.88 2.79 8.95
N ALA A 125 9.06 2.25 9.29
CA ALA A 125 10.35 2.69 8.79
C ALA A 125 11.18 1.49 8.35
N LEU A 126 11.86 1.62 7.21
CA LEU A 126 12.80 0.61 6.72
C LEU A 126 14.06 0.57 7.59
N PRO A 127 14.71 -0.60 7.75
CA PRO A 127 16.01 -0.67 8.41
C PRO A 127 17.06 0.26 7.80
N GLU A 128 17.94 0.83 8.64
CA GLU A 128 18.96 1.79 8.20
C GLU A 128 20.09 1.13 7.40
N ASN A 129 20.33 -0.17 7.63
CA ASN A 129 21.47 -0.92 7.09
C ASN A 129 21.18 -1.66 5.78
N LEU A 130 20.13 -1.28 5.05
CA LEU A 130 19.86 -1.79 3.71
C LEU A 130 20.89 -1.23 2.72
N SER A 131 21.34 -2.06 1.77
CA SER A 131 22.06 -1.57 0.59
C SER A 131 21.16 -0.68 -0.28
N ASP A 132 21.76 0.12 -1.15
CA ASP A 132 21.02 1.00 -2.07
C ASP A 132 20.03 0.19 -2.94
N ARG A 133 20.44 -1.01 -3.36
CA ARG A 133 19.61 -1.91 -4.17
C ARG A 133 18.43 -2.46 -3.37
N GLU A 134 18.67 -2.95 -2.16
CA GLU A 134 17.60 -3.44 -1.28
C GLU A 134 16.58 -2.34 -0.96
N ARG A 135 17.08 -1.16 -0.59
CA ARG A 135 16.25 0.02 -0.34
C ARG A 135 15.41 0.41 -1.55
N MET A 136 16.01 0.45 -2.74
CA MET A 136 15.31 0.80 -3.97
C MET A 136 14.08 -0.08 -4.21
N PHE A 137 14.23 -1.41 -4.11
CA PHE A 137 13.08 -2.31 -4.34
C PHE A 137 12.04 -2.28 -3.22
N CYS A 138 12.46 -2.08 -1.96
CA CYS A 138 11.51 -1.79 -0.89
C CYS A 138 10.71 -0.52 -1.18
N ASP A 139 11.38 0.56 -1.59
CA ASP A 139 10.73 1.84 -1.86
C ASP A 139 9.80 1.76 -3.09
N ILE A 140 10.17 1.03 -4.15
CA ILE A 140 9.30 0.80 -5.32
C ILE A 140 7.99 0.11 -4.90
N LEU A 141 8.09 -1.01 -4.17
CA LEU A 141 6.91 -1.75 -3.74
C LEU A 141 6.04 -0.92 -2.77
N ARG A 142 6.68 -0.24 -1.81
CA ARG A 142 6.00 0.61 -0.82
C ARG A 142 5.32 1.81 -1.47
N ASP A 143 5.89 2.37 -2.53
CA ASP A 143 5.26 3.45 -3.27
C ASP A 143 4.05 2.94 -4.05
N ALA A 144 4.22 1.87 -4.83
CA ALA A 144 3.14 1.26 -5.59
C ALA A 144 1.94 0.87 -4.71
N ASP A 145 2.20 0.26 -3.55
CA ASP A 145 1.18 -0.10 -2.56
C ASP A 145 0.45 1.13 -2.01
N LYS A 146 1.20 2.13 -1.52
CA LYS A 146 0.63 3.39 -1.02
C LYS A 146 -0.25 4.09 -2.05
N VAL A 147 0.19 4.13 -3.31
CA VAL A 147 -0.56 4.72 -4.42
C VAL A 147 -1.91 4.02 -4.58
N ASP A 148 -1.96 2.69 -4.66
CA ASP A 148 -3.24 1.99 -4.80
C ASP A 148 -4.10 2.05 -3.54
N ILE A 149 -3.52 2.11 -2.34
CA ILE A 149 -4.29 2.24 -1.09
C ILE A 149 -5.14 3.53 -1.07
N LEU A 150 -4.73 4.59 -1.78
CA LEU A 150 -5.56 5.80 -1.92
C LEU A 150 -6.89 5.46 -2.62
N ARG A 151 -6.86 4.68 -3.71
CA ARG A 151 -8.07 4.16 -4.38
C ARG A 151 -8.91 3.34 -3.42
N VAL A 152 -8.29 2.39 -2.73
CA VAL A 152 -8.99 1.46 -1.83
C VAL A 152 -9.81 2.23 -0.78
N ASN A 153 -9.29 3.34 -0.27
CA ASN A 153 -9.99 4.19 0.71
C ASN A 153 -11.12 5.06 0.12
N CYS A 154 -11.16 5.23 -1.20
CA CYS A 154 -12.25 5.91 -1.90
C CYS A 154 -13.36 4.94 -2.31
N GLU A 155 -12.98 3.78 -2.83
CA GLU A 155 -13.93 2.81 -3.41
C GLU A 155 -14.58 1.90 -2.35
N THR A 156 -13.94 1.74 -1.19
CA THR A 156 -14.49 0.97 -0.07
C THR A 156 -15.13 1.93 0.95
N PRO A 157 -16.38 1.69 1.41
CA PRO A 157 -16.98 2.50 2.45
C PRO A 157 -16.11 2.52 3.70
N ARG A 158 -15.63 3.71 4.10
CA ARG A 158 -14.78 3.86 5.30
C ARG A 158 -15.41 3.35 6.59
N THR A 159 -16.74 3.33 6.67
CA THR A 159 -17.45 2.70 7.78
C THR A 159 -17.18 1.20 7.88
N GLU A 160 -16.95 0.53 6.75
CA GLU A 160 -16.56 -0.89 6.68
C GLU A 160 -15.06 -1.09 6.90
N ILE A 161 -14.23 -0.16 6.42
CA ILE A 161 -12.76 -0.22 6.61
C ILE A 161 -12.39 -0.13 8.09
N TYR A 162 -12.99 0.83 8.81
CA TYR A 162 -12.60 1.15 10.19
C TYR A 162 -13.57 0.64 11.25
N ASP A 163 -14.71 0.05 10.85
CA ASP A 163 -15.79 -0.36 11.74
C ASP A 163 -16.26 0.80 12.65
N LEU A 164 -16.46 1.97 12.04
CA LEU A 164 -16.89 3.20 12.71
C LEU A 164 -18.11 3.81 12.00
N PRO A 165 -19.03 4.45 12.73
CA PRO A 165 -20.14 5.16 12.12
C PRO A 165 -19.65 6.42 11.38
N GLU A 166 -20.37 6.85 10.35
CA GLU A 166 -20.05 8.05 9.56
C GLU A 166 -19.87 9.33 10.41
N ASP A 167 -20.60 9.42 11.52
CA ASP A 167 -20.51 10.51 12.49
C ASP A 167 -19.10 10.64 13.10
N ALA A 168 -18.41 9.51 13.32
CA ALA A 168 -17.06 9.48 13.87
C ALA A 168 -16.00 10.08 12.93
N PHE A 169 -16.29 10.20 11.63
CA PHE A 169 -15.42 10.88 10.67
C PHE A 169 -15.81 12.35 10.53
N THR A 170 -17.11 12.62 10.44
CA THR A 170 -17.63 13.95 10.12
C THR A 170 -17.63 14.90 11.32
N ASN A 171 -17.73 14.42 12.56
CA ASN A 171 -17.83 15.28 13.75
C ASN A 171 -16.60 15.22 14.68
N SER A 172 -15.57 14.45 14.32
CA SER A 172 -14.35 14.34 15.11
C SER A 172 -13.37 15.48 14.87
N LYS A 173 -12.56 15.78 15.91
CA LYS A 173 -11.40 16.65 15.82
C LYS A 173 -10.19 15.88 15.29
N ILE A 174 -9.40 16.51 14.43
CA ILE A 174 -8.06 16.02 14.11
C ILE A 174 -7.20 16.14 15.36
N THR A 175 -6.53 15.06 15.74
CA THR A 175 -5.60 15.09 16.88
C THR A 175 -4.38 15.95 16.57
N GLU A 176 -3.82 16.59 17.59
CA GLU A 176 -2.64 17.45 17.42
C GLU A 176 -1.42 16.68 16.90
N ALA A 177 -1.27 15.41 17.29
CA ALA A 177 -0.18 14.56 16.80
C ALA A 177 -0.29 14.32 15.29
N VAL A 178 -1.47 13.91 14.81
CA VAL A 178 -1.71 13.66 13.37
C VAL A 178 -1.63 14.95 12.56
N TYR A 179 -2.20 16.05 13.09
CA TYR A 179 -2.09 17.36 12.46
C TYR A 179 -0.62 17.79 12.33
N SER A 180 0.17 17.62 13.40
CA SER A 180 1.60 17.93 13.39
C SER A 180 2.36 17.10 12.36
N ASP A 181 2.09 15.80 12.25
CA ASP A 181 2.77 14.96 11.25
C ASP A 181 2.50 15.43 9.83
N ILE A 182 1.25 15.71 9.48
CA ILE A 182 0.87 16.23 8.16
C ILE A 182 1.52 17.60 7.89
N MET A 183 1.45 18.53 8.84
CA MET A 183 2.01 19.87 8.65
C MET A 183 3.54 19.89 8.56
N ASN A 184 4.20 18.87 9.10
CA ASN A 184 5.65 18.66 8.99
C ASN A 184 6.04 17.69 7.86
N GLU A 185 5.13 17.36 6.94
CA GLU A 185 5.40 16.51 5.77
C GLU A 185 5.94 15.12 6.16
N ARG A 186 5.34 14.51 7.20
CA ARG A 186 5.69 13.17 7.67
C ARG A 186 4.53 12.20 7.47
N ASN A 187 4.87 10.93 7.27
CA ASN A 187 3.89 9.85 7.41
C ASN A 187 3.31 9.85 8.81
N VAL A 188 1.99 9.71 8.89
CA VAL A 188 1.28 9.59 10.16
C VAL A 188 1.60 8.24 10.79
N ASP A 189 2.08 8.26 12.03
CA ASP A 189 2.17 7.05 12.83
C ASP A 189 0.76 6.61 13.25
N ARG A 190 0.34 5.43 12.80
CA ARG A 190 -0.99 4.87 13.10
C ARG A 190 -1.28 4.75 14.60
N ARG A 191 -0.25 4.72 15.46
CA ARG A 191 -0.41 4.72 16.93
C ARG A 191 -0.96 6.05 17.46
N ASN A 192 -0.79 7.14 16.71
CA ASN A 192 -1.31 8.46 17.03
C ASN A 192 -2.75 8.68 16.54
N SER A 193 -3.25 7.82 15.64
CA SER A 193 -4.61 7.93 15.10
C SER A 193 -5.65 7.40 16.10
N SER A 194 -6.53 8.27 16.59
CA SER A 194 -7.54 7.92 17.60
C SER A 194 -8.97 8.33 17.22
N THR A 195 -9.14 9.11 16.16
CA THR A 195 -10.44 9.55 15.65
C THR A 195 -10.66 9.09 14.22
N GLY A 196 -11.92 9.07 13.75
CA GLY A 196 -12.22 8.68 12.38
C GLY A 196 -11.47 9.54 11.33
N ILE A 197 -11.39 10.85 11.56
CA ILE A 197 -10.66 11.77 10.65
C ILE A 197 -9.15 11.52 10.67
N ASP A 198 -8.57 11.08 11.78
CA ASP A 198 -7.14 10.73 11.83
C ASP A 198 -6.82 9.55 10.90
N TYR A 199 -7.74 8.60 10.73
CA TYR A 199 -7.53 7.48 9.81
C TYR A 199 -7.56 7.90 8.33
N ILE A 200 -8.42 8.85 7.97
CA ILE A 200 -8.42 9.45 6.62
C ILE A 200 -7.10 10.19 6.39
N LEU A 201 -6.67 11.00 7.36
CA LEU A 201 -5.40 11.73 7.28
C LEU A 201 -4.20 10.79 7.27
N GLY A 202 -4.29 9.63 7.90
CA GLY A 202 -3.25 8.60 7.83
C GLY A 202 -2.98 8.15 6.40
N HIS A 203 -4.03 7.99 5.59
CA HIS A 203 -3.90 7.61 4.18
C HIS A 203 -3.52 8.79 3.28
N ILE A 204 -4.06 9.98 3.52
CA ILE A 204 -3.60 11.20 2.84
C ILE A 204 -2.09 11.39 3.08
N GLY A 205 -1.62 11.14 4.30
CA GLY A 205 -0.21 11.28 4.69
C GLY A 205 0.74 10.34 3.97
N PHE A 206 0.26 9.28 3.29
CA PHE A 206 1.10 8.36 2.52
C PHE A 206 1.91 9.06 1.43
N VAL A 207 1.43 10.19 0.91
CA VAL A 207 2.13 11.00 -0.09
C VAL A 207 3.50 11.47 0.40
N TYR A 208 3.66 11.70 1.70
CA TYR A 208 4.94 12.11 2.31
C TYR A 208 5.93 10.95 2.44
N GLY A 209 5.45 9.72 2.24
CA GLY A 209 6.27 8.52 2.17
C GLY A 209 6.60 8.07 0.77
N LEU A 210 6.20 8.80 -0.27
CA LEU A 210 6.55 8.49 -1.65
C LEU A 210 7.96 8.96 -1.96
N VAL A 211 8.69 8.15 -2.73
CA VAL A 211 10.12 8.34 -3.00
C VAL A 211 10.35 8.76 -4.44
N TYR A 212 9.62 8.19 -5.40
CA TYR A 212 9.89 8.40 -6.83
C TYR A 212 8.92 9.37 -7.48
N ALA A 213 9.43 10.20 -8.40
CA ALA A 213 8.62 11.17 -9.15
C ALA A 213 7.45 10.51 -9.90
N GLU A 214 7.66 9.30 -10.44
CA GLU A 214 6.60 8.53 -11.11
C GLU A 214 5.48 8.13 -10.15
N SER A 215 5.78 7.88 -8.87
CA SER A 215 4.77 7.63 -7.83
C SER A 215 3.86 8.85 -7.65
N PHE A 216 4.41 10.07 -7.66
CA PHE A 216 3.60 11.29 -7.58
C PHE A 216 2.76 11.52 -8.84
N ARG A 217 3.27 11.18 -10.03
CA ARG A 217 2.49 11.21 -11.27
C ARG A 217 1.33 10.23 -11.22
N LEU A 218 1.57 9.00 -10.74
CA LEU A 218 0.53 8.00 -10.53
C LEU A 218 -0.58 8.50 -9.58
N VAL A 219 -0.22 9.13 -8.45
CA VAL A 219 -1.19 9.76 -7.54
C VAL A 219 -2.04 10.80 -8.26
N LYS A 220 -1.42 11.66 -9.07
CA LYS A 220 -2.13 12.71 -9.82
C LYS A 220 -3.02 12.14 -10.93
N GLU A 221 -2.53 11.16 -11.68
CA GLU A 221 -3.27 10.50 -12.77
C GLU A 221 -4.54 9.82 -12.27
N GLN A 222 -4.49 9.22 -11.08
CA GLN A 222 -5.64 8.52 -10.50
C GLN A 222 -6.68 9.45 -9.86
N GLY A 223 -6.26 10.57 -9.28
CA GLY A 223 -7.16 11.56 -8.67
C GLY A 223 -7.74 11.21 -7.29
N TYR A 224 -7.51 10.00 -6.76
CA TYR A 224 -8.08 9.59 -5.47
C TYR A 224 -7.56 10.40 -4.27
N LEU A 225 -6.35 10.96 -4.34
CA LEU A 225 -5.87 11.88 -3.31
C LEU A 225 -6.76 13.12 -3.22
N ASP A 226 -7.11 13.70 -4.37
CA ASP A 226 -7.96 14.89 -4.43
C ASP A 226 -9.37 14.57 -3.91
N GLU A 227 -9.87 13.35 -4.17
CA GLU A 227 -11.13 12.86 -3.61
C GLU A 227 -11.06 12.75 -2.08
N LEU A 228 -10.02 12.13 -1.51
CA LEU A 228 -9.83 12.05 -0.06
C LEU A 228 -9.71 13.45 0.58
N LEU A 229 -8.96 14.35 -0.07
CA LEU A 229 -8.82 15.74 0.36
C LEU A 229 -10.15 16.49 0.30
N SER A 230 -11.06 16.13 -0.60
CA SER A 230 -12.38 16.76 -0.73
C SER A 230 -13.30 16.50 0.47
N PHE A 231 -12.95 15.57 1.37
CA PHE A 231 -13.71 15.22 2.56
C PHE A 231 -14.21 16.46 3.35
N ARG A 232 -15.47 16.39 3.78
CA ARG A 232 -16.17 17.48 4.47
C ARG A 232 -16.54 17.07 5.90
N SER A 233 -15.89 17.72 6.86
CA SER A 233 -16.25 17.65 8.27
C SER A 233 -17.34 18.66 8.62
N ARG A 234 -18.10 18.38 9.68
CA ARG A 234 -19.02 19.29 10.37
C ARG A 234 -18.39 19.90 11.62
N GLN A 235 -17.23 19.38 12.05
CA GLN A 235 -16.49 19.87 13.20
C GLN A 235 -15.71 21.15 12.79
N PRO A 236 -15.98 22.33 13.38
CA PRO A 236 -15.44 23.60 12.89
C PRO A 236 -13.90 23.73 12.89
N ASP A 237 -13.21 23.16 13.87
CA ASP A 237 -11.74 23.14 13.93
C ASP A 237 -11.17 22.24 12.83
N THR A 238 -11.75 21.06 12.64
CA THR A 238 -11.38 20.14 11.55
C THR A 238 -11.61 20.77 10.18
N VAL A 239 -12.72 21.49 9.95
CA VAL A 239 -12.96 22.21 8.69
C VAL A 239 -11.81 23.16 8.39
N ARG A 240 -11.45 24.02 9.35
CA ARG A 240 -10.34 24.97 9.20
C ARG A 240 -9.00 24.28 8.95
N LYS A 241 -8.69 23.22 9.71
CA LYS A 241 -7.44 22.46 9.56
C LYS A 241 -7.37 21.74 8.22
N MET A 242 -8.47 21.18 7.73
CA MET A 242 -8.53 20.53 6.42
C MET A 242 -8.22 21.49 5.27
N ASP A 243 -8.61 22.76 5.35
CA ASP A 243 -8.26 23.76 4.34
C ASP A 243 -6.73 23.98 4.26
N LEU A 244 -6.05 24.03 5.41
CA LEU A 244 -4.60 24.15 5.49
C LEU A 244 -3.89 22.88 5.02
N ILE A 245 -4.42 21.71 5.37
CA ILE A 245 -3.91 20.41 4.95
C ILE A 245 -3.97 20.28 3.43
N ARG A 246 -5.07 20.67 2.78
CA ARG A 246 -5.18 20.65 1.30
C ARG A 246 -4.06 21.44 0.65
N GLN A 247 -3.86 22.69 1.07
CA GLN A 247 -2.80 23.54 0.52
C GLN A 247 -1.41 22.93 0.73
N LYS A 248 -1.16 22.35 1.91
CA LYS A 248 0.12 21.73 2.25
C LYS A 248 0.40 20.48 1.42
N VAL A 249 -0.58 19.59 1.29
CA VAL A 249 -0.47 18.34 0.52
C VAL A 249 -0.36 18.64 -0.98
N GLU A 250 -1.19 19.51 -1.52
CA GLU A 250 -1.15 19.91 -2.94
C GLU A 250 0.21 20.53 -3.30
N GLY A 251 0.73 21.43 -2.44
CA GLY A 251 2.04 22.03 -2.63
C GLY A 251 3.18 21.01 -2.58
N TYR A 252 3.11 20.04 -1.67
CA TYR A 252 4.10 18.97 -1.57
C TYR A 252 4.10 18.08 -2.82
N VAL A 253 2.93 17.61 -3.26
CA VAL A 253 2.83 16.78 -4.47
C VAL A 253 3.33 17.56 -5.69
N GLN A 254 2.94 18.83 -5.86
CA GLN A 254 3.38 19.65 -6.99
C GLN A 254 4.90 19.89 -6.99
N GLY A 255 5.54 19.95 -5.83
CA GLY A 255 6.98 20.13 -5.70
C GLY A 255 7.81 18.88 -6.03
N ASN A 256 7.18 17.70 -6.15
CA ASN A 256 7.85 16.41 -6.38
C ASN A 256 7.47 15.75 -7.73
N LEU A 257 6.79 16.49 -8.62
CA LEU A 257 6.49 16.06 -10.01
C LEU A 257 7.64 16.41 -10.98
#